data_AF-A0A9D5VXC0-F1
#
_entry.id   AF-A0A9D5VXC0-F1
#
_cell.length_a   1.000
_cell.length_b   1.000
_cell.length_c   1.000
_cell.angle_alpha   90.00
_cell.angle_beta   90.00
_cell.angle_gamma   90.00
#
_symmetry.space_group_name_H-M   'P 1'
#
loop_
_entity.id
_entity.type
_entity.pdbx_description
1 polymer ?
#
loop_
_entity_poly.entity_id
_entity_poly.type
_entity_poly.pdbx_seq_one_letter_code
_entity_poly.pdbx_strand_id
1 'polypeptide(L)'
;MEASISVSQIDMISALSRAMDLLNPFLTDHHMQTAYIAISISKELGLSQSDQNDLAIAASLHDIGAITLKERLDALNFELSPPYPHAEIGYHLLKTFEPYSGNIANIVRYHHNSW
;
A
#
# COMPACT_ATOMS: atom_id res chain seq x y z
N MET A 1 21.36 15.41 24.39
CA MET A 1 21.35 15.59 22.93
C MET A 1 20.82 14.30 22.38
N GLU A 2 19.54 14.25 22.02
CA GLU A 2 18.98 13.04 21.40
C GLU A 2 19.60 12.92 20.00
N ALA A 3 20.15 11.75 19.69
CA ALA A 3 20.71 11.49 18.37
C ALA A 3 19.56 11.52 17.35
N SER A 4 19.63 12.43 16.37
CA SER A 4 18.67 12.45 15.28
C SER A 4 18.99 11.31 14.32
N ILE A 5 18.08 10.35 14.18
CA ILE A 5 18.19 9.27 13.20
C ILE A 5 17.60 9.77 11.87
N SER A 6 18.37 9.65 10.79
CA SER A 6 17.90 9.87 9.43
C SER A 6 17.61 8.51 8.78
N VAL A 7 16.44 8.34 8.19
CA VAL A 7 16.00 7.08 7.57
C VAL A 7 15.51 7.37 6.15
N SER A 8 15.92 6.54 5.20
CA SER A 8 15.38 6.55 3.84
C SER A 8 13.91 6.14 3.85
N GLN A 9 13.05 6.97 3.29
CA GLN A 9 11.62 6.67 3.16
C GLN A 9 11.39 5.41 2.34
N ILE A 10 12.16 5.22 1.27
CA ILE A 10 12.07 4.04 0.39
C ILE A 10 12.45 2.77 1.15
N ASP A 11 13.51 2.81 1.97
CA ASP A 11 13.94 1.65 2.74
C ASP A 11 12.89 1.29 3.81
N MET A 12 12.28 2.30 4.43
CA MET A 12 11.21 2.09 5.41
C MET A 12 9.97 1.48 4.76
N ILE A 13 9.52 2.00 3.62
CA ILE A 13 8.38 1.45 2.87
C ILE A 13 8.69 0.03 2.40
N SER A 14 9.90 -0.22 1.89
CA SER A 14 10.31 -1.55 1.44
C SER A 14 10.32 -2.56 2.59
N ALA A 15 10.79 -2.15 3.78
CA ALA A 15 10.77 -3.00 4.97
C ALA A 15 9.34 -3.33 5.42
N LEU A 16 8.43 -2.33 5.41
CA LEU A 16 7.02 -2.55 5.72
C LEU A 16 6.34 -3.46 4.70
N SER A 17 6.59 -3.24 3.41
CA SER A 17 6.04 -4.05 2.31
C SER A 17 6.42 -5.52 2.45
N ARG A 18 7.70 -5.79 2.71
CA ARG A 18 8.20 -7.15 2.94
C ARG A 18 7.65 -7.76 4.21
N ALA A 19 7.49 -6.96 5.27
CA ALA A 19 6.86 -7.45 6.51
C ALA A 19 5.41 -7.86 6.28
N MET A 20 4.66 -7.17 5.41
CA MET A 20 3.30 -7.54 5.00
C MET A 20 3.28 -8.81 4.15
N ASP A 21 4.18 -8.95 3.18
CA ASP A 21 4.29 -10.17 2.37
C ASP A 21 4.49 -11.42 3.25
N LEU A 22 5.31 -11.32 4.31
CA LEU A 22 5.53 -12.42 5.27
C LEU A 22 4.27 -12.86 6.03
N LEU A 23 3.20 -12.05 6.02
CA LEU A 23 1.95 -12.37 6.70
C LEU A 23 1.12 -13.41 5.94
N ASN A 24 1.39 -13.61 4.65
CA ASN A 24 0.71 -14.56 3.79
C ASN A 24 1.74 -15.42 3.04
N PRO A 25 1.82 -16.74 3.30
CA PRO A 25 2.84 -17.61 2.69
C PRO A 25 2.74 -17.73 1.16
N PHE A 26 1.64 -17.29 0.55
CA PHE A 26 1.45 -17.27 -0.90
C PHE A 26 1.89 -15.95 -1.56
N LEU A 27 2.18 -14.91 -0.79
CA LEU A 27 2.69 -13.65 -1.31
C LEU A 27 4.22 -13.66 -1.26
N THR A 28 4.85 -13.47 -2.41
CA THR A 28 6.31 -13.31 -2.52
C THR A 28 6.59 -12.06 -3.32
N ASP A 29 7.10 -11.03 -2.64
CA ASP A 29 7.36 -9.69 -3.19
C ASP A 29 6.13 -9.05 -3.88
N HIS A 30 4.92 -9.42 -3.46
CA HIS A 30 3.67 -9.01 -4.12
C HIS A 30 3.55 -7.49 -4.17
N HIS A 31 3.72 -6.83 -3.03
CA HIS A 31 3.60 -5.37 -2.93
C HIS A 31 4.60 -4.63 -3.82
N MET A 32 5.85 -5.11 -3.87
CA MET A 32 6.90 -4.48 -4.66
C MET A 32 6.72 -4.74 -6.17
N GLN A 33 6.25 -5.92 -6.55
CA GLN A 33 5.90 -6.22 -7.94
C GLN A 33 4.72 -5.39 -8.42
N THR A 34 3.67 -5.26 -7.62
CA THR A 34 2.51 -4.40 -7.91
C THR A 34 2.94 -2.94 -8.08
N ALA A 35 3.78 -2.42 -7.18
CA ALA A 35 4.33 -1.07 -7.30
C ALA A 35 5.16 -0.88 -8.57
N TYR A 36 6.02 -1.85 -8.91
CA TYR A 36 6.81 -1.80 -10.15
C TYR A 36 5.93 -1.76 -11.41
N ILE A 37 4.88 -2.58 -11.46
CA ILE A 37 3.93 -2.62 -12.58
C ILE A 37 3.18 -1.29 -12.68
N ALA A 38 2.66 -0.77 -11.57
CA ALA A 38 1.92 0.49 -11.52
C ALA A 38 2.79 1.67 -12.01
N ILE A 39 4.05 1.74 -11.57
CA ILE A 39 5.00 2.75 -12.03
C ILE A 39 5.28 2.59 -13.53
N SER A 40 5.46 1.36 -14.01
CA SER A 40 5.71 1.10 -15.44
C SER A 40 4.53 1.58 -16.30
N ILE A 41 3.30 1.31 -15.88
CA ILE A 41 2.09 1.79 -16.57
C ILE A 41 2.01 3.32 -16.51
N SER A 42 2.23 3.94 -15.35
CA SER A 42 2.15 5.41 -15.21
C SER A 42 3.14 6.17 -16.08
N LYS A 43 4.33 5.59 -16.34
CA LYS A 43 5.32 6.15 -17.26
C LYS A 43 4.82 6.15 -18.70
N GLU A 44 4.23 5.05 -19.15
CA GLU A 44 3.64 4.96 -20.50
C GLU A 44 2.43 5.90 -20.66
N LEU A 45 1.70 6.17 -19.58
CA LEU A 45 0.62 7.15 -19.55
C LEU A 45 1.10 8.61 -19.47
N GLY A 46 2.40 8.85 -19.29
CA GLY A 46 2.97 10.20 -19.20
C GLY A 46 2.56 10.94 -17.92
N LEU A 47 2.28 10.25 -16.82
CA LEU A 47 1.94 10.89 -15.55
C LEU A 47 3.13 11.69 -14.98
N SER A 48 2.83 12.71 -14.18
CA SER A 48 3.86 13.55 -13.57
C SER A 48 4.73 12.75 -12.59
N GLN A 49 5.97 13.18 -12.34
CA GLN A 49 6.84 12.49 -11.38
C GLN A 49 6.24 12.46 -9.97
N SER A 50 5.46 13.48 -9.59
CA SER A 50 4.75 13.51 -8.31
C SER A 50 3.71 12.40 -8.24
N ASP A 51 2.89 12.24 -9.29
CA ASP A 51 1.86 11.20 -9.34
C ASP A 51 2.48 9.80 -9.38
N GLN A 52 3.60 9.63 -10.10
CA GLN A 52 4.34 8.37 -10.12
C GLN A 52 4.87 8.01 -8.72
N ASN A 53 5.35 9.00 -7.95
CA ASN A 53 5.83 8.77 -6.59
C ASN A 53 4.67 8.41 -5.64
N ASP A 54 3.56 9.13 -5.71
CA ASP A 54 2.35 8.83 -4.92
C ASP A 54 1.84 7.41 -5.24
N LEU A 55 1.79 7.05 -6.52
CA LEU A 55 1.38 5.73 -6.98
C LEU A 55 2.33 4.63 -6.50
N ALA A 56 3.64 4.87 -6.54
CA ALA A 56 4.64 3.93 -6.03
C ALA A 56 4.41 3.62 -4.55
N ILE A 57 4.25 4.66 -3.73
CA ILE A 57 4.05 4.53 -2.29
C ILE A 57 2.71 3.83 -2.00
N ALA A 58 1.64 4.26 -2.66
CA ALA A 58 0.31 3.68 -2.47
C ALA A 58 0.26 2.21 -2.87
N ALA A 59 0.85 1.84 -4.02
CA ALA A 59 0.89 0.46 -4.48
C ALA A 59 1.73 -0.44 -3.54
N SER A 60 2.84 0.06 -3.00
CA SER A 60 3.63 -0.67 -1.99
C SER A 60 2.88 -0.89 -0.66
N LEU A 61 1.91 -0.03 -0.34
CA LEU A 61 1.20 -0.02 0.94
C LEU A 61 -0.29 -0.34 0.82
N HIS A 62 -0.78 -0.81 -0.32
CA HIS A 62 -2.23 -0.90 -0.57
C HIS A 62 -2.96 -1.85 0.40
N ASP A 63 -2.31 -2.92 0.85
CA ASP A 63 -2.87 -3.87 1.83
C ASP A 63 -2.41 -3.61 3.27
N ILE A 64 -1.89 -2.42 3.59
CA ILE A 64 -1.42 -2.09 4.96
C ILE A 64 -2.50 -2.21 6.04
N GLY A 65 -3.78 -2.19 5.66
CA GLY A 65 -4.89 -2.42 6.57
C GLY A 65 -5.22 -3.89 6.86
N ALA A 66 -4.60 -4.85 6.16
CA ALA A 66 -4.86 -6.29 6.28
C ALA A 66 -4.15 -6.91 7.51
N ILE A 67 -4.49 -6.43 8.71
CA ILE A 67 -3.73 -6.73 9.94
C ILE A 67 -4.38 -7.86 10.77
N THR A 68 -5.70 -8.07 10.72
CA THR A 68 -6.35 -8.96 11.70
C THR A 68 -6.29 -10.45 11.33
N LEU A 69 -6.16 -11.31 12.35
CA LEU A 69 -6.16 -12.78 12.22
C LEU A 69 -7.45 -13.34 11.57
N LYS A 70 -8.55 -12.59 11.68
CA LYS A 70 -9.85 -12.95 11.10
C LYS A 70 -9.89 -12.64 9.60
N GLU A 71 -9.44 -11.45 9.19
CA GLU A 71 -9.28 -11.09 7.78
C GLU A 71 -8.32 -12.03 7.04
N ARG A 72 -7.28 -12.56 7.73
CA ARG A 72 -6.35 -13.57 7.18
C ARG A 72 -6.96 -14.94 6.89
N LEU A 73 -7.79 -15.47 7.80
CA LEU A 73 -8.46 -16.76 7.59
C LEU A 73 -9.57 -16.63 6.54
N ASP A 74 -10.15 -15.44 6.46
CA ASP A 74 -11.19 -15.09 5.52
C ASP A 74 -10.63 -14.58 4.18
N ALA A 75 -9.33 -14.34 3.97
CA ALA A 75 -8.77 -13.91 2.66
C ALA A 75 -9.01 -14.93 1.52
N LEU A 76 -9.37 -16.17 1.84
CA LEU A 76 -9.90 -17.12 0.84
C LEU A 76 -11.37 -16.86 0.43
N ASN A 77 -12.16 -16.12 1.22
CA ASN A 77 -13.62 -15.97 1.08
C ASN A 77 -14.20 -14.53 1.19
N PHE A 78 -13.57 -13.59 1.90
CA PHE A 78 -14.08 -12.23 2.18
C PHE A 78 -13.40 -11.13 1.36
N GLU A 79 -12.17 -11.32 0.87
CA GLU A 79 -11.54 -10.34 -0.03
C GLU A 79 -12.16 -10.32 -1.45
N LEU A 80 -13.10 -11.23 -1.72
CA LEU A 80 -13.72 -11.36 -3.03
C LEU A 80 -14.97 -10.49 -3.21
N SER A 81 -15.42 -9.75 -2.18
CA SER A 81 -16.65 -8.94 -2.30
C SER A 81 -16.64 -7.72 -1.36
N PRO A 82 -17.23 -6.58 -1.78
CA PRO A 82 -17.38 -5.38 -0.96
C PRO A 82 -17.98 -5.71 0.42
N PRO A 83 -17.57 -5.01 1.50
CA PRO A 83 -17.04 -3.64 1.50
C PRO A 83 -15.51 -3.49 1.79
N TYR A 84 -14.64 -4.36 1.26
CA TYR A 84 -13.15 -4.29 1.35
C TYR A 84 -12.59 -3.57 2.60
N PRO A 85 -12.78 -4.14 3.81
CA PRO A 85 -12.46 -3.45 5.07
C PRO A 85 -10.99 -3.00 5.18
N HIS A 86 -10.06 -3.79 4.62
CA HIS A 86 -8.64 -3.50 4.69
C HIS A 86 -8.27 -2.20 3.96
N ALA A 87 -8.96 -1.88 2.86
CA ALA A 87 -8.74 -0.63 2.12
C ALA A 87 -9.15 0.60 2.96
N GLU A 88 -10.27 0.52 3.69
CA GLU A 88 -10.72 1.61 4.58
C GLU A 88 -9.81 1.76 5.81
N ILE A 89 -9.37 0.63 6.40
CA ILE A 89 -8.41 0.62 7.51
C ILE A 89 -7.08 1.23 7.04
N GLY A 90 -6.57 0.82 5.87
CA GLY A 90 -5.35 1.34 5.28
C GLY A 90 -5.43 2.85 5.02
N TYR A 91 -6.56 3.32 4.46
CA TYR A 91 -6.85 4.74 4.32
C TYR A 91 -6.76 5.49 5.66
N HIS A 92 -7.44 4.98 6.69
CA HIS A 92 -7.43 5.61 8.01
C HIS A 92 -6.07 5.59 8.70
N LEU A 93 -5.23 4.59 8.44
CA LEU A 93 -3.87 4.55 8.93
C LEU A 93 -3.02 5.62 8.25
N LEU A 94 -3.01 5.65 6.92
CA LEU A 94 -2.14 6.52 6.13
C LEU A 94 -2.55 8.00 6.22
N LYS A 95 -3.84 8.31 6.35
CA LYS A 95 -4.30 9.71 6.45
C LYS A 95 -3.81 10.45 7.68
N THR A 96 -3.31 9.74 8.70
CA THR A 96 -2.79 10.34 9.93
C THR A 96 -1.40 10.94 9.76
N PHE A 97 -0.68 10.53 8.71
CA PHE A 97 0.61 11.09 8.35
C PHE A 97 0.40 12.11 7.23
N GLU A 98 0.62 13.40 7.53
CA GLU A 98 0.29 14.51 6.62
C GLU A 98 0.85 14.31 5.20
N PRO A 99 2.10 13.87 4.99
CA PRO A 99 2.62 13.63 3.63
C PRO A 99 1.88 12.56 2.83
N TYR A 100 1.15 11.65 3.49
CA TYR A 100 0.37 10.59 2.81
C TYR A 100 -1.14 10.87 2.80
N SER A 101 -1.59 11.93 3.46
CA SER A 101 -3.01 12.20 3.69
C SER A 101 -3.82 12.56 2.44
N GLY A 102 -3.15 12.97 1.36
CA GLY A 102 -3.76 13.27 0.07
C GLY A 102 -3.93 12.04 -0.82
N ASN A 103 -3.28 12.06 -1.99
CA ASN A 103 -3.44 11.06 -3.04
C ASN A 103 -3.14 9.63 -2.57
N ILE A 104 -2.07 9.44 -1.80
CA ILE A 104 -1.60 8.12 -1.37
C ILE A 104 -2.70 7.39 -0.58
N ALA A 105 -3.24 8.03 0.47
CA ALA A 105 -4.30 7.43 1.26
C ALA A 105 -5.57 7.16 0.42
N ASN A 106 -5.93 8.06 -0.51
CA ASN A 106 -7.09 7.88 -1.37
C ASN A 106 -6.93 6.71 -2.36
N ILE A 107 -5.74 6.54 -2.96
CA ILE A 107 -5.46 5.40 -3.84
C ILE A 107 -5.63 4.10 -3.05
N VAL A 108 -5.07 4.03 -1.84
CA VAL A 108 -5.24 2.87 -0.96
C VAL A 108 -6.71 2.62 -0.61
N ARG A 109 -7.52 3.66 -0.40
CA ARG A 109 -8.95 3.49 -0.10
C ARG A 109 -9.74 2.82 -1.22
N TYR A 110 -9.41 3.13 -2.47
CA TYR A 110 -10.25 2.83 -3.63
C TYR A 110 -9.63 1.80 -4.59
N HIS A 111 -8.55 1.13 -4.22
CA HIS A 111 -7.83 0.22 -5.12
C HIS A 111 -8.62 -1.02 -5.57
N HIS A 112 -9.73 -1.37 -4.88
CA HIS A 112 -10.66 -2.43 -5.28
C HIS A 112 -11.89 -1.93 -6.05
N ASN A 113 -12.03 -0.61 -6.26
CA ASN A 113 -13.19 -0.09 -6.97
C ASN A 113 -13.16 -0.53 -8.44
N SER A 114 -14.29 -1.06 -8.91
CA SER A 114 -14.50 -1.26 -10.34
C SER A 114 -14.63 0.10 -11.05
N TRP A 115 -14.29 0.10 -12.34
CA TRP A 115 -14.45 1.26 -13.23
C TRP A 115 -15.91 1.72 -13.33
#